data_AF-A0A1J5TIQ7-F1
#
_entry.id   AF-A0A1J5TIQ7-F1
#
_cell.length_a   1.000
_cell.length_b   1.000
_cell.length_c   1.000
_cell.angle_alpha   90.00
_cell.angle_beta   90.00
_cell.angle_gamma   90.00
#
_symmetry.space_group_name_H-M   'P 1'
#
loop_
_entity.id
_entity.type
_entity.pdbx_description
1 polymer ?
#
loop_
_entity_poly.entity_id
_entity_poly.type
_entity_poly.pdbx_seq_one_letter_code
_entity_poly.pdbx_strand_id
1 'polypeptide(L)' 'MARLDVKDKDPFAHADDEPKDNISTGGFIFRALFRYLKIFIFFYGLSAIIYYYLFGTLPGL' A
#
# COMPACT_ATOMS: atom_id res chain seq x y z
N MET A 1 -19.27 -11.35 -46.00
CA MET A 1 -18.04 -10.85 -45.35
C MET A 1 -18.47 -9.88 -44.26
N ALA A 2 -18.39 -10.29 -43.00
CA ALA A 2 -18.67 -9.41 -41.88
C ALA A 2 -17.59 -8.31 -41.88
N ARG A 3 -17.99 -7.07 -42.10
CA ARG A 3 -17.10 -5.91 -41.93
C ARG A 3 -16.71 -5.90 -40.47
N LEU A 4 -15.43 -6.18 -40.19
CA LEU A 4 -14.85 -5.98 -38.87
C LEU A 4 -15.06 -4.48 -38.57
N ASP A 5 -15.93 -4.17 -37.61
CA ASP A 5 -16.16 -2.80 -37.14
C ASP A 5 -14.91 -2.38 -36.36
N VAL A 6 -13.85 -2.07 -37.10
CA VAL A 6 -12.61 -1.48 -36.59
C VAL A 6 -12.91 0.00 -36.33
N LYS A 7 -13.89 0.26 -35.46
CA LYS A 7 -13.68 1.30 -34.46
C LYS A 7 -12.75 0.69 -33.41
N ASP A 8 -11.52 0.40 -33.84
CA ASP A 8 -10.43 0.28 -32.89
C ASP A 8 -10.47 1.59 -32.13
N LYS A 9 -10.84 1.53 -30.85
CA LYS A 9 -10.65 2.67 -29.97
C LYS A 9 -9.18 2.98 -30.10
N ASP A 10 -8.89 4.15 -30.67
CA ASP A 10 -7.53 4.58 -30.91
C ASP A 10 -6.72 4.29 -29.63
N PRO A 11 -5.68 3.43 -29.70
CA PRO A 11 -4.91 3.05 -28.52
C PRO A 11 -4.22 4.26 -27.87
N PHE A 12 -4.17 5.40 -28.57
CA PHE A 12 -3.66 6.68 -28.11
C PHE A 12 -4.75 7.68 -27.72
N ALA A 13 -6.04 7.33 -27.78
CA ALA A 13 -7.13 8.23 -27.36
C ALA A 13 -7.03 8.70 -25.90
N HIS A 14 -6.26 7.97 -25.09
CA HIS A 14 -6.01 8.23 -23.68
C HIS A 14 -4.54 8.60 -23.41
N ALA A 15 -3.75 8.93 -24.45
CA ALA A 15 -2.33 9.25 -24.30
C ALA A 15 -2.12 10.57 -23.53
N ASP A 16 -3.07 11.50 -23.66
CA ASP A 16 -3.07 12.78 -22.95
C ASP A 16 -3.87 12.74 -21.64
N ASP A 17 -4.48 11.59 -21.30
CA ASP A 17 -5.20 11.45 -20.04
C ASP A 17 -4.20 11.48 -18.87
N GLU A 18 -4.61 12.15 -17.79
CA GLU A 18 -3.79 12.21 -16.58
C GLU A 18 -3.49 10.78 -16.08
N PRO A 19 -2.22 10.47 -15.72
CA PRO A 19 -1.88 9.13 -15.28
C PRO A 19 -2.78 8.72 -14.12
N LYS A 20 -3.46 7.59 -14.29
CA LYS A 20 -4.44 7.07 -13.34
C LYS A 20 -3.87 6.86 -11.93
N ASP A 21 -2.54 6.74 -11.85
CA ASP A 21 -1.75 6.59 -10.63
C ASP A 21 -0.95 7.86 -10.28
N ASN A 22 -1.54 9.05 -10.45
CA ASN A 22 -0.98 10.31 -9.94
C ASN A 22 -1.06 10.36 -8.40
N ILE A 23 -0.20 9.57 -7.75
CA ILE A 23 0.04 9.65 -6.31
C ILE A 23 1.22 10.59 -6.11
N SER A 24 1.01 11.67 -5.33
CA SER A 24 2.11 12.56 -4.94
C SER A 24 3.19 11.79 -4.17
N THR A 25 4.43 12.26 -4.20
CA THR A 25 5.53 11.68 -3.42
C THR A 25 5.14 11.50 -1.94
N GLY A 26 4.39 12.46 -1.38
CA GLY A 26 3.86 12.38 -0.02
C GLY A 26 2.85 11.24 0.16
N GLY A 27 1.92 11.05 -0.79
CA GLY A 27 0.96 9.94 -0.78
C GLY A 27 1.65 8.57 -0.86
N PHE A 28 2.72 8.46 -1.65
CA PHE A 28 3.53 7.25 -1.73
C PHE A 28 4.20 6.93 -0.39
N ILE A 29 4.88 7.93 0.21
CA ILE A 29 5.55 7.77 1.50
C ILE A 29 4.55 7.42 2.61
N PHE A 30 3.42 8.11 2.68
CA PHE A 30 2.39 7.85 3.69
C PHE A 30 1.85 6.42 3.56
N ARG A 31 1.54 5.97 2.33
CA ARG A 31 1.07 4.61 2.09
C ARG A 31 2.10 3.55 2.50
N ALA A 32 3.38 3.79 2.22
CA ALA A 32 4.46 2.92 2.66
C ALA A 32 4.57 2.91 4.20
N LEU A 33 4.61 4.08 4.83
CA LEU A 33 4.72 4.23 6.28
C LEU A 33 3.60 3.50 7.02
N PHE A 34 2.35 3.69 6.60
CA PHE A 34 1.19 3.02 7.21
C PHE A 34 1.22 1.51 7.06
N ARG A 35 1.75 1.01 5.94
CA ARG A 35 1.88 -0.44 5.72
C ARG A 35 2.85 -1.06 6.72
N TYR A 36 4.02 -0.46 6.88
CA TYR A 36 5.06 -0.99 7.76
C TYR A 36 4.79 -0.69 9.24
N LEU A 37 4.15 0.43 9.57
CA LEU A 37 3.75 0.76 10.94
C LEU A 37 2.77 -0.27 11.50
N LYS A 38 1.79 -0.72 10.71
CA LYS A 38 0.84 -1.78 11.13
C LYS A 38 1.56 -3.08 11.46
N ILE A 39 2.50 -3.48 10.61
CA ILE A 39 3.31 -4.69 10.80
C ILE A 39 4.15 -4.55 12.08
N PHE A 40 4.81 -3.40 12.25
CA PHE A 40 5.62 -3.11 13.42
C PHE A 40 4.79 -3.18 14.72
N ILE A 41 3.63 -2.53 14.78
CA ILE A 41 2.76 -2.53 15.96
C ILE A 41 2.34 -3.97 16.32
N PHE A 42 2.00 -4.79 15.33
CA PHE A 42 1.59 -6.18 15.57
C PHE A 42 2.73 -7.01 16.19
N PHE A 43 3.92 -6.98 15.59
CA PHE A 43 5.07 -7.72 16.11
C PHE A 43 5.56 -7.19 17.45
N TYR A 44 5.57 -5.87 17.62
CA TYR A 44 5.89 -5.25 18.90
C TYR A 44 4.92 -5.69 19.99
N GLY A 45 3.61 -5.62 19.73
CA GLY A 45 2.58 -6.06 20.67
C GLY A 45 2.73 -7.53 21.05
N LEU A 46 2.95 -8.42 20.07
CA LEU A 46 3.19 -9.84 20.32
C LEU A 46 4.44 -10.06 21.17
N SER A 47 5.53 -9.36 20.87
CA SER A 47 6.77 -9.43 21.66
C SER A 47 6.58 -8.92 23.09
N ALA A 48 5.82 -7.83 23.27
CA ALA A 48 5.54 -7.24 24.58
C ALA A 48 4.68 -8.17 25.45
N ILE A 49 3.71 -8.85 24.84
CA ILE A 49 2.89 -9.87 25.53
C ILE A 49 3.79 -11.01 26.02
N ILE A 50 4.62 -11.57 25.14
CA ILE A 50 5.56 -12.65 25.51
C ILE A 50 6.49 -12.19 26.64
N TYR A 51 7.07 -11.01 26.50
CA TYR A 51 7.98 -10.44 27.49
C TYR A 51 7.29 -10.29 28.86
N TYR A 52 6.05 -9.79 28.89
CA TYR A 52 5.29 -9.67 30.12
C TYR A 52 5.07 -11.01 30.81
N TYR A 53 4.75 -12.07 30.07
CA TYR A 53 4.58 -13.41 30.64
C TYR A 53 5.88 -14.03 31.14
N LEU A 54 7.03 -13.67 30.56
CA LEU A 54 8.33 -14.19 30.96
C LEU A 54 8.95 -13.44 32.14
N PHE A 55 8.81 -12.12 32.15
CA PHE A 55 9.54 -11.24 33.07
C PHE A 55 8.64 -10.50 34.08
N GLY A 56 7.32 -10.54 33.90
CA GLY A 56 6.35 -9.89 34.77
C GLY A 56 6.35 -8.35 34.68
N THR A 57 7.08 -7.77 33.73
CA THR A 57 7.14 -6.32 33.50
C THR A 57 6.90 -5.97 32.03
N LEU A 58 6.73 -4.70 31.72
CA LEU A 58 6.65 -4.25 30.33
C LEU A 58 8.06 -3.99 29.77
N PRO A 59 8.28 -4.22 28.47
CA PRO A 59 9.55 -3.86 27.84
C PRO A 59 9.84 -2.37 28.01
N GLY A 60 11.00 -2.03 28.58
CA GLY A 60 11.45 -0.64 28.76
C GLY A 60 11.07 0.04 30.08
N LEU A 61 10.42 -0.68 31.00
CA LEU A 61 10.28 -0.34 32.42
C LEU A 61 11.22 -1.21 33.26
#